data_AF-A4N4M0-F1
#
_entry.id   AF-A4N4M0-F1
#
_cell.length_a   1.000
_cell.length_b   1.000
_cell.length_c   1.000
_cell.angle_alpha   90.00
_cell.angle_beta   90.00
_cell.angle_gamma   90.00
#
_symmetry.space_group_name_H-M   'P 1'
#
loop_
_entity.id
_entity.type
_entity.pdbx_description
1 polymer ?
#
loop_
_entity_poly.entity_id
_entity_poly.type
_entity_poly.pdbx_seq_one_letter_code
_entity_poly.pdbx_strand_id
1 'polypeptide(L)'
;MRLSQQKKAGKRVIAVGTTSVRSIESAALSAEEFGNPDLIEPYFSDTSIFIYPGKKFRVVDCLITNFHLPESTLIMLVSAFAGYKNTMNAYKHAVQEKYRFFSYGDAMFINKNSNVRELE
;
A
#
# COMPACT_ATOMS: atom_id res chain seq x y z
N MET A 1 -17.97 -3.11 -7.22
CA MET A 1 -19.04 -2.12 -6.95
C MET A 1 -18.92 -1.37 -5.62
N ARG A 2 -18.81 -2.02 -4.45
CA ARG A 2 -18.73 -1.30 -3.15
C ARG A 2 -17.55 -0.33 -3.02
N LEU A 3 -16.34 -0.73 -3.45
CA LEU A 3 -15.13 0.10 -3.35
C LEU A 3 -15.23 1.39 -4.18
N SER A 4 -15.60 1.29 -5.47
CA SER A 4 -15.81 2.46 -6.35
C SER A 4 -16.86 3.42 -5.78
N GLN A 5 -17.98 2.90 -5.27
CA GLN A 5 -19.01 3.72 -4.61
C GLN A 5 -18.49 4.42 -3.35
N GLN A 6 -17.76 3.72 -2.47
CA GLN A 6 -17.21 4.36 -1.27
C GLN A 6 -16.17 5.43 -1.61
N LYS A 7 -15.38 5.21 -2.68
CA LYS A 7 -14.44 6.21 -3.19
C LYS A 7 -15.13 7.45 -3.76
N LYS A 8 -16.17 7.26 -4.58
CA LYS A 8 -17.01 8.37 -5.09
C LYS A 8 -17.67 9.15 -3.95
N ALA A 9 -18.02 8.47 -2.85
CA ALA A 9 -18.53 9.10 -1.63
C ALA A 9 -17.44 9.75 -0.74
N GLY A 10 -16.19 9.85 -1.21
CA GLY A 10 -15.09 10.49 -0.47
C GLY A 10 -14.61 9.72 0.75
N LYS A 11 -14.98 8.45 0.91
CA LYS A 11 -14.54 7.63 2.05
C LYS A 11 -13.15 7.05 1.82
N ARG A 12 -12.44 6.83 2.93
CA ARG A 12 -11.12 6.19 2.93
C ARG A 12 -11.22 4.68 2.66
N VAL A 13 -10.31 4.17 1.85
CA VAL A 13 -10.08 2.73 1.66
C VAL A 13 -8.86 2.32 2.47
N ILE A 14 -9.08 1.47 3.47
CA ILE A 14 -8.03 0.94 4.35
C ILE A 14 -7.75 -0.50 3.92
N ALA A 15 -6.58 -0.75 3.35
CA ALA A 15 -6.15 -2.10 3.01
C ALA A 15 -5.54 -2.79 4.24
N VAL A 16 -5.87 -4.06 4.43
CA VAL A 16 -5.33 -4.89 5.51
C VAL A 16 -4.42 -5.94 4.89
N GLY A 17 -3.12 -5.73 4.99
CA GLY A 17 -2.09 -6.56 4.38
C GLY A 17 -1.63 -6.05 3.01
N THR A 18 -0.35 -6.26 2.71
CA THR A 18 0.28 -5.87 1.43
C THR A 18 -0.26 -6.67 0.25
N THR A 19 -0.69 -7.93 0.45
CA THR A 19 -1.38 -8.71 -0.58
C THR A 19 -2.67 -8.03 -1.03
N SER A 20 -3.49 -7.54 -0.10
CA SER A 20 -4.72 -6.81 -0.44
C SER A 20 -4.43 -5.51 -1.18
N VAL A 21 -3.36 -4.79 -0.82
CA VAL A 21 -2.90 -3.62 -1.60
C VAL A 21 -2.60 -4.01 -3.04
N ARG A 22 -1.78 -5.06 -3.24
CA ARG A 22 -1.40 -5.52 -4.59
C ARG A 22 -2.62 -5.94 -5.41
N SER A 23 -3.56 -6.69 -4.82
CA SER A 23 -4.78 -7.09 -5.53
C SER A 23 -5.65 -5.90 -5.94
N ILE A 24 -5.85 -4.92 -5.05
CA ILE A 24 -6.68 -3.74 -5.33
C ILE A 24 -6.00 -2.86 -6.38
N GLU A 25 -4.69 -2.60 -6.26
CA GLU A 25 -3.97 -1.75 -7.20
C GLU A 25 -3.80 -2.40 -8.58
N SER A 26 -3.71 -3.72 -8.67
CA SER A 26 -3.75 -4.44 -9.95
C SER A 26 -5.11 -4.35 -10.63
N ALA A 27 -6.19 -4.51 -9.88
CA ALA A 27 -7.55 -4.33 -10.42
C ALA A 27 -7.79 -2.90 -10.91
N ALA A 28 -7.29 -1.90 -10.17
CA ALA A 28 -7.40 -0.49 -10.54
C ALA A 28 -6.53 -0.13 -11.75
N LEU A 29 -5.31 -0.69 -11.85
CA LEU A 29 -4.47 -0.54 -13.02
C LEU A 29 -5.14 -1.14 -14.27
N SER A 30 -5.69 -2.35 -14.15
CA SER A 30 -6.41 -2.99 -15.25
C SER A 30 -7.61 -2.14 -15.71
N ALA A 31 -8.42 -1.62 -14.77
CA ALA A 31 -9.53 -0.74 -15.11
C ALA A 31 -9.07 0.53 -15.86
N GLU A 32 -7.97 1.15 -15.44
CA GLU A 32 -7.35 2.31 -16.11
C GLU A 32 -6.86 1.95 -17.52
N GLU A 33 -6.16 0.82 -17.69
CA GLU A 33 -5.63 0.36 -18.98
C GLU A 33 -6.72 0.04 -20.01
N PHE A 34 -7.86 -0.50 -19.56
CA PHE A 34 -9.02 -0.77 -20.41
C PHE A 34 -9.95 0.43 -20.60
N GLY A 35 -9.60 1.59 -20.04
CA GLY A 35 -10.38 2.82 -20.18
C GLY A 35 -11.74 2.77 -19.48
N ASN A 36 -11.87 1.96 -18.43
CA ASN A 36 -13.14 1.81 -17.72
C ASN A 36 -13.51 3.12 -17.00
N PRO A 37 -14.81 3.48 -16.97
CA PRO A 37 -15.27 4.72 -16.35
C PRO A 37 -15.18 4.70 -14.81
N ASP A 38 -15.11 3.50 -14.22
CA ASP A 38 -14.94 3.29 -12.80
C ASP A 38 -13.48 3.05 -12.42
N LEU A 39 -13.04 3.62 -11.30
CA LEU A 39 -11.68 3.46 -10.76
C LEU A 39 -11.31 1.99 -10.47
N ILE A 40 -12.31 1.14 -10.21
CA ILE A 40 -12.13 -0.29 -9.96
C ILE A 40 -13.42 -1.04 -10.27
N GLU A 41 -13.28 -2.16 -10.97
CA GLU A 41 -14.37 -3.06 -11.36
C GLU A 41 -14.14 -4.48 -10.80
N PRO A 42 -15.14 -5.38 -10.85
CA PRO A 42 -14.91 -6.79 -10.56
C PRO A 42 -13.75 -7.31 -11.42
N TYR A 43 -12.72 -7.82 -10.75
CA TYR A 43 -11.48 -8.24 -11.37
C TYR A 43 -11.08 -9.60 -10.83
N PHE A 44 -10.65 -10.50 -11.71
CA PHE A 44 -10.17 -11.82 -11.37
C PHE A 44 -9.00 -12.19 -12.28
N SER A 45 -7.80 -12.17 -11.71
CA SER A 45 -6.56 -12.57 -12.39
C SER A 45 -5.45 -12.72 -11.36
N ASP A 46 -4.32 -13.26 -11.80
CA ASP A 46 -3.08 -13.22 -11.03
C ASP A 46 -2.47 -11.82 -11.04
N THR A 47 -1.66 -11.52 -10.02
CA THR A 47 -1.02 -10.21 -9.89
C THR A 47 0.50 -10.32 -9.82
N SER A 48 1.17 -9.80 -10.83
CA SER A 48 2.63 -9.62 -10.87
C SER A 48 3.06 -8.20 -10.47
N ILE A 49 2.14 -7.34 -10.04
CA ILE A 49 2.45 -5.93 -9.74
C ILE A 49 3.58 -5.84 -8.71
N PHE A 50 4.58 -5.04 -9.06
CA PHE A 50 5.69 -4.65 -8.20
C PHE A 50 5.54 -3.18 -7.84
N ILE A 51 5.33 -2.91 -6.55
CA ILE A 51 5.10 -1.57 -6.03
C ILE A 51 6.39 -1.10 -5.35
N TYR A 52 6.98 -0.07 -5.92
CA TYR A 52 8.22 0.57 -5.46
C TYR A 52 8.04 2.09 -5.42
N PRO A 53 8.91 2.83 -4.71
CA PRO A 53 8.84 4.28 -4.63
C PRO A 53 8.67 4.94 -6.00
N GLY A 54 7.71 5.86 -6.11
CA GLY A 54 7.30 6.48 -7.38
C GLY A 54 6.06 5.89 -8.05
N LYS A 55 5.68 4.65 -7.72
CA LYS A 55 4.41 4.09 -8.22
C LYS A 55 3.21 4.79 -7.58
N LYS A 56 2.25 5.19 -8.43
CA LYS A 56 0.98 5.78 -8.02
C LYS A 56 0.06 4.74 -7.39
N PHE A 57 -0.46 5.04 -6.21
CA PHE A 57 -1.56 4.32 -5.58
C PHE A 57 -2.90 4.94 -5.97
N ARG A 58 -3.72 4.17 -6.68
CA ARG A 58 -5.00 4.59 -7.26
C ARG A 58 -6.12 4.58 -6.24
N VAL A 59 -6.17 3.53 -5.41
CA VAL A 59 -7.35 3.26 -4.56
C VAL A 59 -6.99 3.31 -3.09
N VAL A 60 -5.87 2.75 -2.65
CA VAL A 60 -5.61 2.63 -1.21
C VAL A 60 -5.25 3.98 -0.58
N ASP A 61 -5.85 4.30 0.57
CA ASP A 61 -5.61 5.53 1.34
C ASP A 61 -4.87 5.27 2.65
N CYS A 62 -5.14 4.14 3.29
CA CYS A 62 -4.43 3.69 4.48
C CYS A 62 -4.04 2.21 4.36
N LEU A 63 -2.97 1.81 5.05
CA LEU A 63 -2.47 0.44 5.09
C LEU A 63 -2.30 -0.01 6.53
N ILE A 64 -2.85 -1.18 6.85
CA ILE A 64 -2.51 -1.97 8.03
C ILE A 64 -1.61 -3.11 7.60
N THR A 65 -0.40 -3.23 8.16
CA THR A 65 0.55 -4.30 7.81
C THR A 65 1.51 -4.56 8.96
N ASN A 66 2.17 -5.71 8.96
CA ASN A 66 3.25 -6.01 9.89
C ASN A 66 4.52 -5.21 9.56
N PHE A 67 5.50 -5.25 10.46
CA PHE A 67 6.88 -4.85 10.19
C PHE A 67 7.62 -5.94 9.40
N HIS A 68 8.27 -5.55 8.30
CA HIS A 68 8.94 -6.45 7.37
C HIS A 68 10.45 -6.49 7.62
N LEU A 69 11.16 -7.42 6.98
CA LEU A 69 12.62 -7.47 7.09
C LEU A 69 13.28 -6.34 6.27
N PRO A 70 14.48 -5.87 6.68
CA PRO A 70 15.34 -5.08 5.82
C PRO A 70 15.54 -5.75 4.46
N GLU A 71 15.69 -4.94 3.40
CA GLU A 71 15.94 -5.41 2.02
C GLU A 71 14.83 -6.30 1.40
N SER A 72 13.65 -6.37 2.03
CA SER A 72 12.50 -7.08 1.45
C SER A 72 11.72 -6.23 0.44
N THR A 73 11.11 -6.86 -0.57
CA THR A 73 10.19 -6.17 -1.50
C THR A 73 8.99 -5.55 -0.78
N LEU A 74 8.61 -6.08 0.38
CA LEU A 74 7.52 -5.53 1.19
C LEU A 74 7.90 -4.20 1.86
N ILE A 75 9.15 -4.02 2.30
CA ILE A 75 9.60 -2.72 2.82
C ILE A 75 9.64 -1.66 1.72
N MET A 76 9.87 -2.07 0.46
CA MET A 76 9.79 -1.17 -0.69
C MET A 76 8.35 -0.70 -0.94
N LEU A 77 7.36 -1.59 -0.86
CA LEU A 77 5.94 -1.22 -0.95
C LEU A 77 5.54 -0.25 0.16
N VAL A 78 5.95 -0.54 1.40
CA VAL A 78 5.69 0.36 2.55
C VAL A 78 6.36 1.72 2.33
N SER A 79 7.59 1.75 1.81
CA SER A 79 8.32 2.97 1.45
C SER A 79 7.67 3.74 0.31
N ALA A 80 7.11 3.06 -0.68
CA ALA A 80 6.34 3.70 -1.74
C ALA A 80 5.07 4.38 -1.20
N PHE A 81 4.48 3.82 -0.14
CA PHE A 81 3.23 4.30 0.44
C PHE A 81 3.43 5.44 1.46
N ALA A 82 4.46 5.33 2.31
CA ALA A 82 4.72 6.26 3.41
C ALA A 82 5.86 7.26 3.12
N GLY A 83 6.73 6.94 2.16
CA GLY A 83 8.00 7.61 1.90
C GLY A 83 9.16 6.94 2.62
N TYR A 84 10.32 6.84 1.96
CA TYR A 84 11.51 6.14 2.47
C TYR A 84 11.94 6.64 3.86
N LYS A 85 12.14 7.96 4.01
CA LYS A 85 12.55 8.57 5.29
C LYS A 85 11.56 8.27 6.43
N ASN A 86 10.27 8.33 6.16
CA ASN A 86 9.24 8.04 7.16
C ASN A 86 9.25 6.57 7.56
N THR A 87 9.35 5.67 6.58
CA THR A 87 9.45 4.21 6.84
C THR A 87 10.69 3.90 7.66
N MET A 88 11.87 4.40 7.28
CA MET A 88 13.11 4.13 8.01
C MET A 88 13.08 4.69 9.43
N ASN A 89 12.53 5.89 9.63
CA ASN A 89 12.36 6.46 10.97
C ASN A 89 11.41 5.61 11.84
N ALA A 90 10.29 5.15 11.29
CA ALA A 90 9.36 4.28 11.99
C ALA A 90 10.00 2.94 12.37
N TYR A 91 10.78 2.34 11.46
CA TYR A 91 11.50 1.08 11.73
C TYR A 91 12.58 1.25 12.78
N LYS A 92 13.36 2.35 12.71
CA LYS A 92 14.36 2.67 13.73
C LYS A 92 13.72 2.79 15.12
N HIS A 93 12.60 3.49 15.21
CA HIS A 93 11.82 3.61 16.45
C HIS A 93 11.33 2.24 16.92
N ALA A 94 10.73 1.43 16.05
CA ALA A 94 10.24 0.09 16.43
C ALA A 94 11.36 -0.82 16.96
N VAL A 95 12.56 -0.76 16.38
CA VAL A 95 13.73 -1.49 16.89
C VAL A 95 14.14 -0.98 18.28
N GLN A 96 14.21 0.35 18.47
CA GLN A 96 14.56 0.96 19.76
C GLN A 96 13.56 0.58 20.87
N GLU A 97 12.27 0.57 20.54
CA GLU A 97 11.18 0.20 21.46
C GLU A 97 10.90 -1.30 21.51
N LYS A 98 11.75 -2.14 20.89
CA LYS A 98 11.66 -3.61 20.92
C LYS A 98 10.31 -4.17 20.44
N TYR A 99 9.73 -3.55 19.41
CA TYR A 99 8.58 -4.12 18.71
C TYR A 99 8.95 -5.48 18.13
N ARG A 100 7.95 -6.35 18.03
CA ARG A 100 8.09 -7.67 17.42
C ARG A 100 7.88 -7.52 15.91
N PHE A 101 8.78 -8.08 15.12
CA PHE A 101 8.73 -8.00 13.66
C PHE A 101 8.12 -9.27 13.06
N PHE A 102 7.86 -9.24 11.74
CA PHE A 102 7.45 -10.39 10.93
C PHE A 102 6.00 -10.86 11.14
N SER A 103 5.68 -12.07 10.68
CA SER A 103 4.32 -12.59 10.51
C SER A 103 3.45 -12.58 11.78
N TYR A 104 4.07 -12.78 12.94
CA TYR A 104 3.39 -12.82 14.25
C TYR A 104 3.79 -11.67 15.17
N GLY A 105 4.45 -10.67 14.59
CA GLY A 105 4.87 -9.47 15.30
C GLY A 105 3.74 -8.47 15.49
N ASP A 106 4.14 -7.23 15.75
CA ASP A 106 3.25 -6.09 15.88
C ASP A 106 2.89 -5.53 14.49
N ALA A 107 1.91 -4.61 14.48
CA ALA A 107 1.37 -4.02 13.27
C ALA A 107 1.63 -2.51 13.18
N MET A 108 1.60 -2.02 11.95
CA MET A 108 1.68 -0.62 11.57
C MET A 108 0.32 -0.19 11.01
N PHE A 109 -0.12 1.02 11.35
CA PHE A 109 -1.18 1.74 10.63
C PHE A 109 -0.55 2.94 9.93
N ILE A 110 -0.72 3.02 8.62
CA ILE A 110 -0.02 3.97 7.77
C ILE A 110 -1.05 4.75 6.94
N ASN A 111 -0.96 6.08 6.96
CA ASN A 111 -1.67 6.93 6.01
C ASN A 111 -0.80 7.14 4.77
N LYS A 112 -1.41 7.10 3.58
CA LYS A 112 -0.70 7.39 2.33
C LYS A 112 -0.10 8.79 2.39
N ASN A 113 1.19 8.88 2.15
CA ASN A 113 1.88 10.16 2.05
C ASN A 113 1.77 10.66 0.60
N SER A 114 1.08 11.80 0.39
CA SER A 114 0.91 12.39 -0.94
C SER A 114 2.19 13.04 -1.49
N ASN A 115 3.20 13.23 -0.64
CA ASN A 115 4.45 13.91 -0.99
C ASN A 115 5.61 12.93 -1.24
N VAL A 116 5.34 11.62 -1.36
CA VAL A 116 6.38 10.64 -1.70
C VAL A 116 6.91 10.93 -3.10
N ARG A 117 8.20 11.24 -3.18
CA ARG A 117 8.92 11.42 -4.46
C ARG A 117 9.63 10.11 -4.82
N GLU A 118 9.94 9.95 -6.10
CA GLU A 118 10.47 8.72 -6.68
C GLU A 118 11.72 8.19 -5.96
N LEU A 119 12.62 9.07 -5.50
CA LEU A 119 13.87 8.70 -4.82
C LEU A 119 14.31 9.85 -3.89
N GLU A 120 14.19 9.68 -2.57
CA GLU A 120 15.02 10.31 -1.54
C GLU A 120 15.58 9.21 -0.62
#